data_AF-A0A821XP06-F1
#
_entry.id   AF-A0A821XP06-F1
#
_cell.length_a   1.000
_cell.length_b   1.000
_cell.length_c   1.000
_cell.angle_alpha   90.00
_cell.angle_beta   90.00
_cell.angle_gamma   90.00
#
_symmetry.space_group_name_H-M   'P 1'
#
loop_
_entity.id
_entity.type
_entity.pdbx_description
1 polymer ?
#
loop_
_entity_poly.entity_id
_entity_poly.type
_entity_poly.pdbx_seq_one_letter_code
_entity_poly.pdbx_strand_id
1 'polypeptide(L)'
;MVARMRAIRDQHERDEKKLLDDIRELDRLSESNYASKNFIIKKSNIRQEQIRLNELFAGKRSKGVKSAYTADEFRRLFRIGFNQDFFKEKVLNRTVETFLDEQEQVFTLFEYAVELINELDRLHQDLDNKRKYISNIFSNDNIDSFVIKDVFATLEYSVNKANMNVQSLKIAKKNLREILNTAYQLIYNLFLELNCDRNMILSSDELINDRNIIFYLATIESRVQQLLFTRKINRKGGGTNGYTDDTTISWRIDHRDMDQSYN
;
A
#
# COMPACT_ATOMS: atom_id res chain seq x y z
N MET A 1 -8.32 8.73 17.88
CA MET A 1 -7.55 8.05 16.82
C MET A 1 -8.05 8.38 15.41
N VAL A 2 -9.37 8.32 15.15
CA VAL A 2 -9.95 8.58 13.81
C VAL A 2 -9.61 9.95 13.23
N ALA A 3 -9.57 11.01 14.04
CA ALA A 3 -9.22 12.36 13.58
C ALA A 3 -7.74 12.50 13.13
N ARG A 4 -6.81 11.80 13.78
CA ARG A 4 -5.40 11.78 13.36
C ARG A 4 -5.20 10.99 12.08
N MET A 5 -5.93 9.88 11.91
CA MET A 5 -5.88 9.08 10.67
C MET A 5 -6.43 9.85 9.47
N ARG A 6 -7.52 10.63 9.63
CA ARG A 6 -7.99 11.54 8.56
C ARG A 6 -6.99 12.62 8.22
N ALA A 7 -6.39 13.27 9.22
CA ALA A 7 -5.40 14.32 8.97
C ALA A 7 -4.18 13.83 8.18
N ILE A 8 -3.70 12.61 8.47
CA ILE A 8 -2.62 11.96 7.72
C ILE A 8 -3.06 11.61 6.29
N ARG A 9 -4.29 11.12 6.11
CA ARG A 9 -4.83 10.82 4.78
C ARG A 9 -4.96 12.07 3.93
N ASP A 10 -5.53 13.14 4.49
CA ASP A 10 -5.68 14.41 3.79
C ASP A 10 -4.31 15.04 3.45
N GLN A 11 -3.28 14.78 4.27
CA GLN A 11 -1.91 15.18 3.98
C GLN A 11 -1.33 14.38 2.80
N HIS A 12 -1.51 13.06 2.79
CA HIS A 12 -1.10 12.22 1.66
C HIS A 12 -1.79 12.62 0.35
N GLU A 13 -3.11 12.87 0.37
CA GLU A 13 -3.85 13.31 -0.83
C GLU A 13 -3.35 14.67 -1.36
N ARG A 14 -2.86 15.56 -0.48
CA ARG A 14 -2.24 16.83 -0.88
C ARG A 14 -0.84 16.63 -1.48
N ASP A 15 -0.03 15.80 -0.84
CA ASP A 15 1.33 15.52 -1.30
C ASP A 15 1.33 14.79 -2.65
N GLU A 16 0.38 13.88 -2.86
CA GLU A 16 0.18 13.19 -4.14
C GLU A 16 -0.19 14.15 -5.27
N LYS A 17 -1.13 15.08 -5.02
CA LYS A 17 -1.49 16.11 -6.01
C LYS A 17 -0.30 16.99 -6.36
N LYS A 18 0.49 17.38 -5.36
CA LYS A 18 1.68 18.19 -5.57
C LYS A 18 2.72 17.45 -6.42
N LEU A 19 2.97 16.18 -6.14
CA LEU A 19 3.87 15.34 -6.94
C LEU A 19 3.40 15.21 -8.40
N LEU A 20 2.10 15.05 -8.62
CA LEU A 20 1.54 14.97 -9.98
C LEU A 20 1.69 16.29 -10.75
N ASP A 21 1.52 17.43 -10.08
CA ASP A 21 1.73 18.73 -10.69
C ASP A 21 3.22 18.98 -10.99
N ASP A 22 4.12 18.59 -10.07
CA ASP A 22 5.57 18.67 -10.26
C ASP A 22 6.02 17.80 -11.46
N ILE A 23 5.48 16.58 -11.60
CA ILE A 23 5.75 15.70 -12.76
C ILE A 23 5.28 16.36 -14.06
N ARG A 24 4.07 16.94 -14.07
CA ARG A 24 3.53 17.64 -15.25
C ARG A 24 4.39 18.84 -15.64
N GLU A 25 4.93 19.58 -14.66
CA GLU A 25 5.82 20.70 -14.92
C GLU A 25 7.17 20.22 -15.49
N LEU A 26 7.73 19.14 -14.95
CA LEU A 26 8.97 18.54 -15.46
C LEU A 26 8.81 18.04 -16.90
N ASP A 27 7.69 17.44 -17.26
CA ASP A 27 7.42 17.01 -18.64
C ASP A 27 7.36 18.22 -19.59
N ARG A 28 6.68 19.30 -19.21
CA ARG A 28 6.64 20.54 -20.01
C ARG A 28 8.02 21.16 -20.20
N LEU A 29 8.84 21.18 -19.15
CA LEU A 29 10.21 21.67 -19.22
C LEU A 29 11.09 20.78 -20.10
N SER A 30 10.89 19.46 -20.02
CA SER A 30 11.57 18.48 -20.88
C SER A 30 11.24 18.72 -22.35
N GLU A 31 9.96 18.81 -22.71
CA GLU A 31 9.50 19.09 -24.07
C GLU A 31 10.07 20.41 -24.61
N SER A 32 10.04 21.48 -23.81
CA SER A 32 10.61 22.78 -24.17
C SER A 32 12.13 22.70 -24.42
N ASN A 33 12.85 21.95 -23.59
CA ASN A 33 14.28 21.71 -23.74
C ASN A 33 14.59 20.91 -25.01
N TYR A 34 13.81 19.87 -25.31
CA TYR A 34 13.94 19.11 -26.55
C TYR A 34 13.68 19.98 -27.78
N ALA A 35 12.63 20.79 -27.77
CA ALA A 35 12.33 21.74 -28.84
C ALA A 35 13.48 22.74 -29.06
N SER A 36 14.04 23.28 -27.98
CA SER A 36 15.17 24.22 -28.03
C SER A 36 16.44 23.56 -28.57
N LYS A 37 16.78 22.35 -28.12
CA LYS A 37 17.92 21.58 -28.64
C LYS A 37 17.78 21.30 -30.13
N ASN A 38 16.61 20.85 -30.56
CA ASN A 38 16.32 20.57 -31.97
C ASN A 38 16.43 21.84 -32.83
N PHE A 39 15.97 22.98 -32.33
CA PHE A 39 16.13 24.26 -33.02
C PHE A 39 17.61 24.63 -33.21
N ILE A 40 18.45 24.46 -32.18
CA ILE A 40 19.88 24.74 -32.26
C ILE A 40 20.56 23.82 -33.28
N ILE A 41 20.28 22.51 -33.23
CA ILE A 41 20.83 21.53 -34.18
C ILE A 41 20.43 21.90 -35.61
N LYS A 42 19.14 22.16 -35.85
CA LYS A 42 18.64 22.55 -37.19
C LYS A 42 19.31 23.83 -37.69
N LYS A 43 19.44 24.84 -36.83
CA LYS A 43 20.12 26.11 -37.17
C LYS A 43 21.61 25.91 -37.47
N SER A 44 22.28 25.04 -36.72
CA SER A 44 23.69 24.68 -36.95
C SER A 44 23.87 24.01 -38.30
N ASN A 45 23.02 23.03 -38.63
CA ASN A 45 23.07 22.31 -39.91
C ASN A 45 22.82 23.25 -41.09
N ILE A 46 21.84 24.15 -40.98
CA ILE A 46 21.58 25.16 -42.02
C ILE A 46 22.81 26.06 -42.22
N ARG A 47 23.46 26.49 -41.13
CA ARG A 47 24.66 27.34 -41.21
C ARG A 47 25.84 26.61 -41.85
N GLN A 48 26.05 25.32 -41.52
CA GLN A 48 27.08 24.50 -42.15
C GLN A 48 26.83 24.32 -43.65
N GLU A 49 25.58 24.03 -44.05
CA GLU A 49 25.24 23.86 -45.46
C GLU A 49 25.36 25.17 -46.23
N GLN A 50 25.02 26.30 -45.61
CA GLN A 50 25.19 27.62 -46.21
C GLN A 50 26.67 28.00 -46.37
N ILE A 51 27.55 27.61 -45.44
CA ILE A 51 29.00 27.77 -45.57
C ILE A 51 29.50 26.90 -46.74
N ARG A 52 29.10 25.63 -46.79
CA ARG A 52 29.47 24.69 -47.86
C ARG A 52 29.06 25.21 -49.24
N LEU A 53 27.84 25.72 -49.38
CA LEU A 53 27.36 26.34 -50.61
C LEU A 53 28.14 27.62 -50.94
N ASN A 54 28.40 28.49 -49.97
CA ASN A 54 29.17 29.71 -50.19
C ASN A 54 30.61 29.43 -50.65
N GLU A 55 31.27 28.39 -50.13
CA GLU A 55 32.60 27.95 -50.59
C GLU A 55 32.56 27.46 -52.04
N LEU A 56 31.54 26.67 -52.40
CA LEU A 56 31.30 26.21 -53.78
C LEU A 56 31.05 27.37 -54.76
N PHE A 57 30.37 28.44 -54.33
CA PHE A 57 30.12 29.63 -55.16
C PHE A 57 31.28 30.64 -55.16
N ALA A 58 32.06 30.72 -54.08
CA ALA A 58 33.25 31.58 -54.01
C ALA A 58 34.35 31.12 -54.98
N GLY A 59 34.51 29.80 -55.17
CA GLY A 59 35.41 29.23 -56.18
C GLY A 59 35.04 29.57 -57.63
N LYS A 60 33.78 29.97 -57.89
CA LYS A 60 33.30 30.33 -59.23
C LYS A 60 33.35 31.83 -59.53
N ARG A 61 33.47 32.70 -58.51
CA ARG A 61 33.45 34.17 -58.68
C ARG A 61 34.84 34.80 -58.83
N SER A 62 35.92 34.04 -58.69
CA SER A 62 37.31 34.53 -58.82
C SER A 62 37.81 34.67 -60.27
N LYS A 63 37.05 34.21 -61.27
CA LYS A 63 37.36 34.45 -62.70
C LYS A 63 36.51 35.60 -63.22
N GLY A 64 37.00 36.82 -63.01
CA GLY A 64 36.40 38.01 -63.60
C GLY A 64 36.49 37.97 -65.12
N VAL A 65 35.35 37.91 -65.81
CA VAL A 65 35.23 38.32 -67.22
C VAL A 65 33.85 38.95 -67.40
N LYS A 66 33.82 40.27 -67.60
CA LYS A 66 32.73 40.95 -68.32
C LYS A 66 33.01 40.75 -69.81
N SER A 67 32.17 39.99 -70.51
CA SER A 67 31.99 40.17 -71.96
C SER A 67 30.71 39.47 -72.40
N ALA A 68 29.95 40.15 -73.25
CA ALA A 68 28.71 39.65 -73.80
C ALA A 68 28.95 38.34 -74.58
N TYR A 69 28.34 37.25 -74.13
CA TYR A 69 28.37 35.97 -74.84
C TYR A 69 27.42 36.06 -76.04
N THR A 70 27.94 36.50 -77.20
CA THR A 70 27.17 36.56 -78.44
C THR A 70 26.95 35.12 -78.94
N ALA A 71 25.74 34.83 -79.44
CA ALA A 71 25.31 33.49 -79.88
C ALA A 71 26.28 32.77 -80.84
N ASP A 72 27.17 33.50 -81.50
CA ASP A 72 28.21 32.97 -82.37
C ASP A 72 29.37 32.25 -81.63
N GLU A 73 29.71 32.65 -80.41
CA GLU A 73 30.67 31.89 -79.58
C GLU A 73 30.06 30.58 -79.09
N PHE A 74 28.78 30.60 -78.71
CA PHE A 74 28.05 29.40 -78.33
C PHE A 74 27.98 28.40 -79.49
N ARG A 75 27.77 28.89 -80.72
CA ARG A 75 27.72 28.07 -81.94
C ARG A 75 29.11 27.54 -82.34
N ARG A 76 30.18 28.31 -82.11
CA ARG A 76 31.57 27.84 -82.28
C ARG A 76 31.93 26.77 -81.27
N LEU A 77 31.57 26.94 -80.00
CA LEU A 77 31.83 25.96 -78.94
C LEU A 77 31.02 24.68 -79.12
N PHE A 78 29.77 24.77 -79.58
CA PHE A 78 28.97 23.60 -79.96
C PHE A 78 29.59 22.85 -81.14
N ARG A 79 30.11 23.57 -82.14
CA ARG A 79 30.78 22.97 -83.30
C ARG A 79 32.13 22.33 -82.93
N ILE A 80 32.86 22.91 -81.98
CA ILE A 80 34.10 22.33 -81.45
C ILE A 80 33.81 21.13 -80.52
N GLY A 81 32.69 21.15 -79.78
CA GLY A 81 32.27 20.03 -78.94
C GLY A 81 31.75 18.81 -79.71
N PHE A 82 31.22 19.01 -80.92
CA PHE A 82 30.73 17.93 -81.80
C PHE A 82 31.77 17.44 -82.82
N ASN A 83 32.82 18.23 -83.08
CA ASN A 83 33.91 17.80 -83.94
C ASN A 83 34.81 16.84 -83.14
N GLN A 84 34.47 15.56 -83.29
CA GLN A 84 35.34 14.39 -83.40
C GLN A 84 36.77 14.60 -82.90
N ASP A 85 37.09 13.87 -81.82
CA ASP A 85 38.44 13.53 -81.28
C ASP A 85 38.66 13.91 -79.80
N PHE A 86 37.74 14.66 -79.16
CA PHE A 86 37.87 15.06 -77.75
C PHE A 86 37.00 14.32 -76.73
N PHE A 87 36.04 13.48 -77.15
CA PHE A 87 35.52 12.41 -76.30
C PHE A 87 36.54 11.28 -76.25
N LYS A 88 37.75 11.60 -75.77
CA LYS A 88 38.67 10.59 -75.26
C LYS A 88 37.90 9.86 -74.18
N GLU A 89 37.70 8.57 -74.39
CA GLU A 89 37.21 7.52 -73.48
C GLU A 89 37.34 7.90 -71.99
N LYS A 90 38.48 8.49 -71.61
CA LYS A 90 38.81 9.01 -70.28
C LYS A 90 37.85 10.04 -69.65
N VAL A 91 37.19 10.93 -70.40
CA VAL A 91 36.25 11.94 -69.83
C VAL A 91 34.85 11.36 -69.67
N LEU A 92 34.42 10.53 -70.63
CA LEU A 92 33.17 9.79 -70.52
C LEU A 92 33.25 8.78 -69.37
N ASN A 93 34.35 8.01 -69.30
CA ASN A 93 34.59 7.05 -68.22
C ASN A 93 34.64 7.74 -66.86
N ARG A 94 35.33 8.88 -66.75
CA ARG A 94 35.36 9.64 -65.49
C ARG A 94 34.00 10.19 -65.09
N THR A 95 33.17 10.61 -66.05
CA THR A 95 31.79 11.09 -65.77
C THR A 95 30.89 9.94 -65.34
N VAL A 96 31.02 8.78 -65.99
CA VAL A 96 30.31 7.55 -65.63
C VAL A 96 30.75 7.04 -64.26
N GLU A 97 32.04 7.07 -63.94
CA GLU A 97 32.57 6.73 -62.61
C GLU A 97 32.02 7.67 -61.52
N THR A 98 32.05 8.99 -61.69
CA THR A 98 31.42 9.90 -60.72
C THR A 98 29.91 9.69 -60.59
N PHE A 99 29.22 9.34 -61.68
CA PHE A 99 27.80 9.03 -61.62
C PHE A 99 27.55 7.72 -60.87
N LEU A 100 28.38 6.71 -61.07
CA LEU A 100 28.30 5.45 -60.32
C LEU A 100 28.60 5.67 -58.83
N ASP A 101 29.61 6.46 -58.50
CA ASP A 101 29.93 6.82 -57.11
C ASP A 101 28.79 7.59 -56.43
N GLU A 102 28.16 8.54 -57.15
CA GLU A 102 26.99 9.27 -56.65
C GLU A 102 25.77 8.35 -56.49
N GLN A 103 25.54 7.42 -57.42
CA GLN A 103 24.47 6.43 -57.31
C GLN A 103 24.71 5.44 -56.17
N GLU A 104 25.94 5.01 -55.96
CA GLU A 104 26.31 4.12 -54.85
C GLU A 104 26.07 4.82 -53.50
N GLN A 105 26.49 6.09 -53.37
CA GLN A 105 26.19 6.89 -52.17
C GLN A 105 24.69 7.06 -51.93
N VAL A 106 23.91 7.32 -52.98
CA VAL A 106 22.45 7.42 -52.87
C VAL A 106 21.82 6.08 -52.50
N PHE A 107 22.35 4.98 -53.03
CA PHE A 107 21.88 3.63 -52.71
C PHE A 107 22.16 3.27 -51.24
N THR A 108 23.37 3.56 -50.74
CA THR A 108 23.70 3.37 -49.32
C THR A 108 22.84 4.23 -48.41
N LEU A 109 22.58 5.49 -48.79
CA LEU A 109 21.68 6.38 -48.06
C LEU A 109 20.24 5.88 -48.05
N PHE A 110 19.77 5.32 -49.17
CA PHE A 110 18.44 4.73 -49.27
C PHE A 110 18.32 3.47 -48.42
N GLU A 111 19.32 2.58 -48.46
CA GLU A 111 19.37 1.38 -47.62
C GLU A 111 19.36 1.73 -46.14
N TYR A 112 20.16 2.72 -45.73
CA TYR A 112 20.15 3.24 -44.36
C TYR A 112 18.79 3.85 -43.98
N ALA A 113 18.15 4.62 -44.87
CA ALA A 113 16.83 5.16 -44.62
C ALA A 113 15.76 4.06 -44.47
N VAL A 114 15.85 2.98 -45.25
CA VAL A 114 14.97 1.81 -45.14
C VAL A 114 15.22 1.06 -43.83
N GLU A 115 16.47 0.88 -43.42
CA GLU A 115 16.82 0.27 -42.14
C GLU A 115 16.25 1.08 -40.96
N LEU A 116 16.39 2.41 -40.99
CA LEU A 116 15.81 3.29 -39.99
C LEU A 116 14.28 3.21 -39.93
N ILE A 117 13.61 3.09 -41.08
CA ILE A 117 12.15 2.91 -41.12
C ILE A 117 11.76 1.57 -40.48
N ASN A 118 12.50 0.50 -40.79
CA ASN A 118 12.25 -0.81 -40.17
C ASN A 118 12.52 -0.80 -38.67
N GLU A 119 13.54 -0.07 -38.21
CA GLU A 119 13.82 0.11 -36.79
C GLU A 119 12.69 0.91 -36.11
N LEU A 120 12.21 1.98 -36.74
CA LEU A 120 11.08 2.77 -36.27
C LEU A 120 9.82 1.90 -36.12
N ASP A 121 9.50 1.06 -37.10
CA ASP A 121 8.35 0.15 -37.06
C ASP A 121 8.46 -0.87 -35.92
N ARG A 122 9.67 -1.41 -35.68
CA ARG A 122 9.94 -2.29 -34.53
C ARG A 122 9.74 -1.57 -33.20
N LEU A 123 10.22 -0.34 -33.08
CA LEU A 123 10.03 0.47 -31.88
C LEU A 123 8.54 0.81 -31.64
N HIS A 124 7.79 1.12 -32.69
CA HIS A 124 6.35 1.32 -32.58
C HIS A 124 5.62 0.07 -32.10
N GLN A 125 6.00 -1.10 -32.62
CA GLN A 125 5.43 -2.37 -32.19
C GLN A 125 5.78 -2.69 -30.73
N ASP A 126 7.00 -2.42 -30.28
CA ASP A 126 7.38 -2.58 -28.86
C ASP A 126 6.59 -1.61 -27.97
N LEU A 127 6.47 -0.34 -28.36
CA LEU A 127 5.66 0.64 -27.63
C LEU A 127 4.20 0.21 -27.47
N ASP A 128 3.58 -0.32 -28.53
CA ASP A 128 2.22 -0.84 -28.47
C ASP A 128 2.10 -2.05 -27.54
N ASN A 129 3.10 -2.95 -27.55
CA ASN A 129 3.15 -4.09 -26.65
C ASN A 129 3.31 -3.64 -25.19
N LYS A 130 4.19 -2.67 -24.91
CA LYS A 130 4.36 -2.08 -23.58
C LYS A 130 3.08 -1.39 -23.12
N ARG A 131 2.40 -0.66 -24.00
CA ARG A 131 1.13 0.01 -23.68
C ARG A 131 0.02 -0.98 -23.34
N LYS A 132 -0.09 -2.09 -24.07
CA LYS A 132 -1.02 -3.19 -23.75
C LYS A 132 -0.68 -3.83 -22.40
N TYR A 133 0.60 -4.07 -22.13
CA TYR A 133 1.05 -4.61 -20.84
C TYR A 133 0.70 -3.69 -19.67
N ILE A 134 0.98 -2.39 -19.80
CA ILE A 134 0.61 -1.36 -18.82
C ILE A 134 -0.91 -1.32 -18.61
N SER A 135 -1.70 -1.34 -19.69
CA SER A 135 -3.16 -1.39 -19.60
C SER A 135 -3.66 -2.63 -18.85
N ASN A 136 -3.03 -3.79 -19.07
CA ASN A 136 -3.41 -5.03 -18.38
C ASN A 136 -3.08 -4.99 -16.89
N ILE A 137 -1.93 -4.41 -16.50
CA ILE A 137 -1.60 -4.20 -15.08
C ILE A 137 -2.65 -3.31 -14.42
N PHE A 138 -2.95 -2.15 -14.99
CA PHE A 138 -3.95 -1.24 -14.41
C PHE A 138 -5.36 -1.85 -14.36
N SER A 139 -5.69 -2.76 -15.28
CA SER A 139 -6.95 -3.49 -15.26
C SER A 139 -7.00 -4.51 -14.11
N ASN A 140 -5.88 -5.19 -13.84
CA ASN A 140 -5.77 -6.14 -12.74
C ASN A 140 -5.67 -5.46 -11.36
N ASP A 141 -5.02 -4.30 -11.25
CA ASP A 141 -4.94 -3.53 -10.00
C ASP A 141 -6.34 -3.11 -9.49
N ASN A 142 -7.30 -2.92 -10.39
CA ASN A 142 -8.70 -2.65 -10.00
C ASN A 142 -9.38 -3.88 -9.38
N ILE A 143 -9.01 -5.09 -9.80
CA ILE A 143 -9.52 -6.35 -9.21
C ILE A 143 -8.91 -6.52 -7.82
N ASP A 144 -7.61 -6.29 -7.68
CA ASP A 144 -6.92 -6.37 -6.38
C ASP A 144 -7.47 -5.32 -5.40
N SER A 145 -7.76 -4.11 -5.86
CA SER A 145 -8.41 -3.07 -5.05
C SER A 145 -9.79 -3.48 -4.53
N PHE A 146 -10.60 -4.16 -5.36
CA PHE A 146 -11.90 -4.66 -4.95
C PHE A 146 -11.79 -5.79 -3.91
N VAL A 147 -10.88 -6.75 -4.14
CA VAL A 147 -10.61 -7.85 -3.20
C VAL A 147 -10.11 -7.31 -1.87
N ILE A 148 -9.19 -6.34 -1.89
CA ILE A 148 -8.68 -5.68 -0.69
C ILE A 148 -9.81 -4.99 0.07
N LYS A 149 -10.71 -4.29 -0.63
CA LYS A 149 -11.85 -3.60 -0.01
C LYS A 149 -12.82 -4.57 0.67
N ASP A 150 -13.12 -5.71 0.05
CA ASP A 150 -13.97 -6.73 0.65
C ASP A 150 -13.31 -7.41 1.87
N VAL A 151 -12.00 -7.67 1.79
CA VAL A 151 -11.22 -8.16 2.94
C VAL A 151 -11.23 -7.15 4.09
N PHE A 152 -11.08 -5.86 3.81
CA PHE A 152 -11.18 -4.82 4.85
C PHE A 152 -12.59 -4.73 5.45
N ALA A 153 -13.63 -4.81 4.63
CA ALA A 153 -15.02 -4.76 5.10
C ALA A 153 -15.36 -5.96 6.00
N THR A 154 -14.91 -7.17 5.63
CA THR A 154 -15.09 -8.38 6.44
C THR A 154 -14.31 -8.31 7.75
N LEU A 155 -13.08 -7.77 7.71
CA LEU A 155 -12.26 -7.56 8.91
C LEU A 155 -12.93 -6.54 9.85
N GLU A 156 -13.42 -5.42 9.33
CA GLU A 156 -14.12 -4.39 10.11
C GLU A 156 -15.37 -4.93 10.78
N TYR A 157 -16.16 -5.73 10.05
CA TYR A 157 -17.32 -6.42 10.61
C TYR A 157 -16.92 -7.38 11.75
N SER A 158 -15.85 -8.16 11.56
CA SER A 158 -15.36 -9.10 12.59
C SER A 158 -14.91 -8.37 13.86
N VAL A 159 -14.22 -7.24 13.72
CA VAL A 159 -13.75 -6.42 14.84
C VAL A 159 -14.91 -5.79 15.58
N ASN A 160 -15.91 -5.27 14.87
CA ASN A 160 -17.11 -4.74 15.51
C ASN A 160 -17.86 -5.82 16.28
N LYS A 161 -18.03 -7.01 15.71
CA LYS A 161 -18.67 -8.14 16.39
C LYS A 161 -17.90 -8.55 17.64
N ALA A 162 -16.57 -8.63 17.56
CA ALA A 162 -15.71 -8.93 18.71
C ALA A 162 -15.84 -7.86 19.80
N ASN A 163 -15.84 -6.58 19.42
CA ASN A 163 -16.03 -5.47 20.36
C ASN A 163 -17.40 -5.52 21.05
N MET A 164 -18.48 -5.82 20.32
CA MET A 164 -19.81 -5.99 20.92
C MET A 164 -19.84 -7.15 21.92
N ASN A 165 -19.20 -8.27 21.59
CA ASN A 165 -19.06 -9.42 22.51
C ASN A 165 -18.24 -9.06 23.76
N VAL A 166 -17.16 -8.29 23.62
CA VAL A 166 -16.38 -7.82 24.77
C VAL A 166 -17.21 -6.89 25.65
N GLN A 167 -18.02 -6.02 25.06
CA GLN A 167 -18.92 -5.14 25.82
C GLN A 167 -19.99 -5.94 26.58
N SER A 168 -20.62 -6.93 25.94
CA SER A 168 -21.61 -7.78 26.61
C SER A 168 -20.98 -8.57 27.76
N LEU A 169 -19.78 -9.13 27.58
CA LEU A 169 -19.04 -9.82 28.63
C LEU A 169 -18.65 -8.88 29.78
N LYS A 170 -18.27 -7.63 29.49
CA LYS A 170 -17.99 -6.61 30.53
C LYS A 170 -19.23 -6.30 31.36
N ILE A 171 -20.39 -6.16 30.71
CA ILE A 171 -21.67 -5.95 31.39
C ILE A 171 -22.01 -7.15 32.25
N ALA A 172 -21.91 -8.37 31.72
CA ALA A 172 -22.15 -9.60 32.48
C ALA A 172 -21.23 -9.71 33.70
N LYS A 173 -19.93 -9.39 33.55
CA LYS A 173 -18.96 -9.35 34.65
C LYS A 173 -19.33 -8.30 35.71
N LYS A 174 -19.81 -7.13 35.30
CA LYS A 174 -20.25 -6.08 36.23
C LYS A 174 -21.47 -6.56 37.04
N ASN A 175 -22.47 -7.14 36.38
CA ASN A 175 -23.65 -7.68 37.05
C ASN A 175 -23.28 -8.81 38.03
N LEU A 176 -22.38 -9.71 37.63
CA LEU A 176 -21.88 -10.77 38.52
C LEU A 176 -21.20 -10.20 39.78
N ARG A 177 -20.41 -9.13 39.63
CA ARG A 177 -19.79 -8.44 40.77
C ARG A 177 -20.80 -7.75 41.68
N GLU A 178 -21.86 -7.19 41.13
CA GLU A 178 -22.94 -6.60 41.93
C GLU A 178 -23.67 -7.67 42.75
N ILE A 179 -23.98 -8.82 42.15
CA ILE A 179 -24.57 -9.98 42.84
C ILE A 179 -23.62 -10.53 43.93
N LEU A 180 -22.32 -10.61 43.64
CA LEU A 180 -21.33 -11.05 44.61
C LEU A 180 -21.25 -10.07 45.80
N ASN A 181 -21.32 -8.77 45.53
CA ASN A 181 -21.30 -7.76 46.58
C ASN A 181 -22.56 -7.80 47.45
N THR A 182 -23.75 -8.03 46.87
CA THR A 182 -24.97 -8.22 47.67
C THR A 182 -24.89 -9.49 48.52
N ALA A 183 -24.30 -10.58 48.01
CA ALA A 183 -24.06 -11.78 48.78
C ALA A 183 -23.11 -11.54 49.97
N TYR A 184 -22.02 -10.77 49.79
CA TYR A 184 -21.15 -10.37 50.90
C TYR A 184 -21.90 -9.59 51.97
N GLN A 185 -22.74 -8.63 51.59
CA GLN A 185 -23.51 -7.84 52.54
C GLN A 185 -24.50 -8.71 53.33
N LEU A 186 -25.16 -9.68 52.68
CA LEU A 186 -26.06 -10.61 53.37
C LEU A 186 -25.32 -11.49 54.39
N ILE A 187 -24.15 -12.01 54.01
CA ILE A 187 -23.31 -12.82 54.92
C ILE A 187 -22.82 -11.99 56.09
N TYR A 188 -22.42 -10.73 55.85
CA TYR A 188 -22.02 -9.81 56.90
C TYR A 188 -23.16 -9.50 57.86
N ASN A 189 -24.36 -9.24 57.34
CA ASN A 189 -25.55 -9.00 58.16
C ASN A 189 -25.89 -10.22 59.03
N LEU A 190 -25.85 -11.43 58.46
CA LEU A 190 -26.06 -12.68 59.22
C LEU A 190 -24.99 -12.86 60.31
N PHE A 191 -23.74 -12.52 60.03
CA PHE A 191 -22.65 -12.58 60.99
C PHE A 191 -22.89 -11.64 62.18
N LEU A 192 -23.42 -10.43 61.92
CA LEU A 192 -23.79 -9.47 62.96
C LEU A 192 -25.00 -9.93 63.77
N GLU A 193 -26.07 -10.42 63.12
CA GLU A 193 -27.30 -10.87 63.80
C GLU A 193 -27.04 -12.06 64.74
N LEU A 194 -26.14 -12.96 64.36
CA LEU A 194 -25.79 -14.14 65.17
C LEU A 194 -24.79 -13.83 66.30
N ASN A 195 -24.33 -12.57 66.41
CA ASN A 195 -23.28 -12.13 67.34
C ASN A 195 -22.06 -13.06 67.30
N CYS A 196 -21.57 -13.34 66.09
CA CYS A 196 -20.37 -14.15 65.90
C CYS A 196 -19.11 -13.37 66.29
N ASP A 197 -18.14 -14.07 66.88
CA ASP A 197 -16.92 -13.44 67.40
C ASP A 197 -15.94 -13.12 66.26
N ARG A 198 -15.69 -11.83 66.02
CA ARG A 198 -14.84 -11.35 64.90
C ARG A 198 -13.38 -11.76 65.07
N ASN A 199 -12.94 -12.03 66.30
CA ASN A 199 -11.57 -12.41 66.58
C ASN A 199 -11.17 -13.80 66.04
N MET A 200 -12.15 -14.65 65.69
CA MET A 200 -11.88 -15.97 65.12
C MET A 200 -11.53 -15.90 63.62
N ILE A 201 -11.82 -14.78 62.96
CA ILE A 201 -11.53 -14.58 61.54
C ILE A 201 -10.16 -13.93 61.43
N LEU A 202 -9.16 -14.76 61.11
CA LEU A 202 -7.72 -14.44 61.01
C LEU A 202 -7.35 -13.49 59.85
N SER A 203 -8.24 -12.60 59.43
CA SER A 203 -7.96 -11.64 58.37
C SER A 203 -8.29 -10.24 58.86
N SER A 204 -7.24 -9.43 59.00
CA SER A 204 -7.21 -8.04 59.47
C SER A 204 -7.94 -7.02 58.58
N ASP A 205 -8.74 -7.48 57.62
CA ASP A 205 -9.53 -6.60 56.75
C ASP A 205 -10.98 -6.58 57.25
N GLU A 206 -11.50 -5.37 57.53
CA GLU A 206 -12.89 -5.12 57.96
C GLU A 206 -13.93 -5.50 56.90
N LEU A 207 -13.51 -5.82 55.67
CA LEU A 207 -14.38 -6.12 54.53
C LEU A 207 -14.30 -7.61 54.13
N ILE A 208 -15.46 -8.22 53.92
CA ILE A 208 -15.57 -9.57 53.35
C ILE A 208 -15.05 -9.55 51.92
N ASN A 209 -14.13 -10.46 51.62
CA ASN A 209 -13.46 -10.58 50.32
C ASN A 209 -13.53 -12.04 49.85
N ASP A 210 -13.26 -12.30 48.56
CA ASP A 210 -13.36 -13.65 47.96
C ASP A 210 -12.57 -14.72 48.73
N ARG A 211 -11.43 -14.34 49.31
CA ARG A 211 -10.56 -15.25 50.07
C ARG A 211 -11.08 -15.52 51.49
N ASN A 212 -11.86 -14.58 52.04
CA ASN A 212 -12.22 -14.58 53.45
C ASN A 212 -13.65 -15.07 53.69
N ILE A 213 -14.52 -15.02 52.66
CA ILE A 213 -15.93 -15.42 52.73
C ILE A 213 -16.12 -16.84 53.29
N ILE A 214 -15.23 -17.77 52.96
CA ILE A 214 -15.29 -19.16 53.44
C ILE A 214 -15.11 -19.22 54.96
N PHE A 215 -14.20 -18.41 55.53
CA PHE A 215 -13.99 -18.34 56.98
C PHE A 215 -15.19 -17.71 57.70
N TYR A 216 -15.81 -16.68 57.11
CA TYR A 216 -17.05 -16.11 57.64
C TYR A 216 -18.18 -17.15 57.67
N LEU A 217 -18.38 -17.90 56.58
CA LEU A 217 -19.40 -18.95 56.49
C LEU A 217 -19.15 -20.10 57.48
N ALA A 218 -17.92 -20.58 57.61
CA ALA A 218 -17.56 -21.63 58.57
C ALA A 218 -17.82 -21.20 60.03
N THR A 219 -17.57 -19.92 60.34
CA THR A 219 -17.84 -19.36 61.68
C THR A 219 -19.34 -19.28 61.95
N ILE A 220 -20.12 -18.83 60.96
CA ILE A 220 -21.60 -18.82 61.03
C ILE A 220 -22.13 -20.23 61.24
N GLU A 221 -21.64 -21.21 60.49
CA GLU A 221 -22.04 -22.62 60.63
C GLU A 221 -21.79 -23.14 62.04
N SER A 222 -20.58 -22.92 62.58
CA SER A 222 -20.23 -23.33 63.95
C SER A 222 -21.16 -22.68 64.98
N ARG A 223 -21.46 -21.39 64.83
CA ARG A 223 -22.35 -20.67 65.74
C ARG A 223 -23.79 -21.18 65.68
N VAL A 224 -24.30 -21.41 64.48
CA VAL A 224 -25.64 -21.98 64.28
C VAL A 224 -25.72 -23.39 64.87
N GLN A 225 -24.68 -24.21 64.69
CA GLN A 225 -24.63 -25.56 65.28
C GLN A 225 -24.67 -25.52 66.81
N GLN A 226 -23.94 -24.59 67.44
CA GLN A 226 -24.01 -24.37 68.90
C GLN A 226 -25.41 -23.96 69.35
N LEU A 227 -26.05 -23.01 68.66
CA LEU A 227 -27.41 -22.55 68.99
C LEU A 227 -28.46 -23.66 68.82
N LEU A 228 -28.31 -24.51 67.80
CA LEU A 228 -29.17 -25.68 67.61
C LEU A 228 -28.95 -26.72 68.71
N PHE A 229 -27.72 -26.93 69.14
CA PHE A 229 -27.38 -27.85 70.22
C PHE A 229 -27.97 -27.39 71.57
N THR A 230 -27.79 -26.12 71.94
CA THR A 230 -28.38 -25.56 73.17
C THR A 230 -29.90 -25.62 73.14
N ARG A 231 -30.53 -25.39 71.98
CA ARG A 231 -31.99 -25.56 71.81
C ARG A 231 -32.43 -27.01 71.97
N LYS A 232 -31.67 -28.00 71.46
CA LYS A 232 -31.96 -29.42 71.67
C LYS A 232 -31.85 -29.82 73.14
N ILE A 233 -30.85 -29.31 73.87
CA ILE A 233 -30.69 -29.56 75.31
C ILE A 233 -31.82 -28.91 76.11
N ASN A 234 -32.16 -27.65 75.84
CA ASN A 234 -33.27 -26.98 76.53
C ASN A 234 -34.63 -27.65 76.27
N ARG A 235 -34.81 -28.30 75.13
CA ARG A 235 -35.99 -29.15 74.88
C ARG A 235 -35.98 -30.46 75.67
N LYS A 236 -34.82 -31.01 76.00
CA LYS A 236 -34.69 -32.22 76.84
C LYS A 236 -34.71 -31.93 78.35
N GLY A 237 -34.51 -30.66 78.75
CA GLY A 237 -34.59 -30.21 80.14
C GLY A 237 -36.01 -29.91 80.66
N GLY A 238 -37.02 -29.97 79.79
CA GLY A 238 -38.44 -29.84 80.15
C GLY A 238 -39.22 -31.07 79.71
N GLY A 239 -39.25 -32.11 80.55
CA GLY A 239 -40.12 -33.27 80.35
C GLY A 239 -39.37 -34.59 80.15
N THR A 240 -39.48 -35.44 81.16
CA THR A 240 -39.16 -36.87 81.14
C THR A 240 -39.83 -37.59 79.97
N ASN A 241 -39.03 -38.19 79.07
CA ASN A 241 -39.05 -39.62 78.70
C ASN A 241 -38.44 -39.85 77.31
N GLY A 242 -37.87 -41.04 77.16
CA GLY A 242 -36.92 -41.43 76.14
C GLY A 242 -37.34 -41.17 74.70
N TYR A 243 -36.38 -40.74 73.90
CA TYR A 243 -36.21 -41.18 72.52
C TYR A 243 -34.73 -41.00 72.16
N THR A 244 -34.07 -42.14 71.92
CA THR A 244 -32.81 -42.21 71.21
C THR A 244 -33.09 -41.78 69.78
N ASP A 245 -32.47 -40.71 69.31
CA ASP A 245 -32.31 -40.53 67.87
C ASP A 245 -30.94 -39.92 67.59
N ASP A 246 -30.13 -40.82 67.06
CA ASP A 246 -28.81 -40.65 66.51
C ASP A 246 -28.97 -39.90 65.17
N THR A 247 -28.90 -38.58 65.21
CA THR A 247 -28.83 -37.75 63.99
C THR A 247 -27.65 -36.81 64.08
N THR A 248 -26.47 -37.42 64.04
CA THR A 248 -25.23 -36.77 63.66
C THR A 248 -25.31 -36.47 62.16
N ILE A 249 -25.87 -35.31 61.78
CA ILE A 249 -25.81 -34.86 60.39
C ILE A 249 -24.37 -34.38 60.14
N SER A 250 -23.56 -35.29 59.59
CA SER A 250 -22.23 -35.01 59.07
C SER A 250 -22.37 -34.37 57.68
N TRP A 251 -22.27 -33.04 57.60
CA TRP A 251 -21.99 -32.38 56.32
C TRP A 251 -20.51 -32.53 56.01
N ARG A 252 -20.16 -33.64 55.36
CA ARG A 252 -18.83 -33.85 54.80
C ARG A 252 -18.75 -33.06 53.50
N ILE A 253 -18.07 -31.92 53.52
CA ILE A 253 -17.69 -31.21 52.29
C ILE A 253 -16.55 -32.03 51.67
N ASP A 254 -16.86 -32.86 50.67
CA ASP A 254 -15.85 -33.57 49.88
C ASP A 254 -15.10 -32.54 49.02
N HIS A 255 -13.85 -32.25 49.38
CA HIS A 255 -12.96 -31.34 48.65
C HIS A 255 -12.40 -31.94 47.34
N ARG A 256 -13.09 -32.88 46.69
CA ARG A 256 -12.53 -33.66 45.57
C ARG A 256 -12.80 -33.14 44.16
N ASP A 257 -13.58 -32.06 44.00
CA ASP A 257 -13.99 -31.58 42.67
C ASP A 257 -13.29 -30.27 42.21
N MET A 258 -12.24 -29.82 42.90
CA MET A 258 -11.52 -28.58 42.53
C MET A 258 -10.35 -28.76 41.54
N ASP A 259 -10.05 -29.98 41.09
CA ASP A 259 -8.86 -30.25 40.26
C ASP A 259 -9.15 -30.61 38.78
N GLN A 260 -10.39 -30.46 38.28
CA GLN A 260 -10.70 -30.75 36.86
C GLN A 260 -11.21 -29.53 36.11
N SER A 261 -10.35 -28.53 35.91
CA SER A 261 -10.52 -27.50 34.89
C SER A 261 -9.19 -26.81 34.55
N TYR A 262 -8.19 -27.59 34.17
CA TYR A 262 -7.06 -27.12 33.36
C TYR A 262 -6.57 -28.26 32.46
N ASN A 263 -7.19 -28.34 31.29
CA ASN A 263 -6.59 -28.80 30.03
C ASN A 263 -7.32 -28.10 28.88
#